data_AF-A0A948Q067-F1
#
_entry.id   AF-A0A948Q067-F1
#
_cell.length_a   1.000
_cell.length_b   1.000
_cell.length_c   1.000
_cell.angle_alpha   90.00
_cell.angle_beta   90.00
_cell.angle_gamma   90.00
#
_symmetry.space_group_name_H-M   'P 1'
#
loop_
_entity.id
_entity.type
_entity.pdbx_description
1 polymer ?
#
loop_
_entity_poly.entity_id
_entity_poly.type
_entity_poly.pdbx_seq_one_letter_code
_entity_poly.pdbx_strand_id
1 'polypeptide(L)'
;MGTEDVYRRLGEHLSALGMGYPMRDDLVDILKENFTPEEAEVALAVPNTVIPLQAVGVDEINRAIDLPRDKLEKILEALASKGLLYTGVTEDGEPGYALHQVGFGFPQTFFWKGEDTPHARKMAGMLAKYFNRKVTREAFSPSETKPYRYIPVGRTLEADLQAVYPYHMMKTVIDQAEVIA
;
A
#
# COMPACT_ATOMS: atom_id res chain seq x y z
N MET A 1 -12.35 -22.29 11.00
CA MET A 1 -12.45 -20.92 11.55
C MET A 1 -13.39 -20.12 10.66
N GLY A 2 -14.24 -19.26 11.22
CA GLY A 2 -15.25 -18.52 10.44
C GLY A 2 -14.63 -17.44 9.56
N THR A 3 -15.34 -16.98 8.53
CA THR A 3 -14.86 -15.92 7.62
C THR A 3 -14.67 -14.57 8.32
N GLU A 4 -15.41 -14.29 9.39
CA GLU A 4 -15.20 -13.06 10.17
C GLU A 4 -13.86 -13.06 10.92
N ASP A 5 -13.38 -14.24 11.29
CA ASP A 5 -12.14 -14.43 12.02
C ASP A 5 -10.91 -14.11 11.18
N VAL A 6 -10.90 -14.47 9.89
CA VAL A 6 -9.75 -14.22 8.99
C VAL A 6 -9.50 -12.73 8.75
N TYR A 7 -10.54 -11.93 8.52
CA TYR A 7 -10.36 -10.49 8.29
C TYR A 7 -9.90 -9.75 9.55
N ARG A 8 -10.32 -10.22 10.73
CA ARG A 8 -9.86 -9.66 12.00
C ARG A 8 -8.38 -9.98 12.22
N ARG A 9 -7.97 -11.24 12.01
CA ARG A 9 -6.57 -11.67 12.01
C ARG A 9 -5.73 -10.86 11.02
N LEU A 10 -6.23 -10.64 9.80
CA LEU A 10 -5.52 -9.84 8.80
C LEU A 10 -5.38 -8.37 9.24
N GLY A 11 -6.43 -7.79 9.82
CA GLY A 11 -6.36 -6.45 10.39
C GLY A 11 -5.32 -6.31 11.50
N GLU A 12 -5.23 -7.31 12.40
CA GLU A 12 -4.20 -7.37 13.45
C GLU A 12 -2.80 -7.52 12.86
N HIS A 13 -2.65 -8.39 11.85
CA HIS A 13 -1.39 -8.60 11.13
C HIS A 13 -0.87 -7.32 10.45
N LEU A 14 -1.78 -6.58 9.80
CA LEU A 14 -1.49 -5.27 9.19
C LEU A 14 -1.24 -4.18 10.24
N SER A 15 -1.88 -4.25 11.42
CA SER A 15 -1.65 -3.32 12.52
C SER A 15 -0.27 -3.48 13.16
N ALA A 16 0.35 -4.66 13.04
CA ALA A 16 1.66 -4.96 13.61
C ALA A 16 2.85 -4.54 12.72
N LEU A 17 2.59 -4.05 11.50
CA LEU A 17 3.63 -3.50 10.63
C LEU A 17 4.28 -2.26 11.25
N GLY A 18 5.53 -1.97 10.87
CA GLY A 18 6.25 -0.77 11.34
C GLY A 18 5.52 0.55 11.06
N MET A 19 4.77 0.61 9.96
CA MET A 19 3.80 1.67 9.66
C MET A 19 2.42 1.04 9.45
N GLY A 20 1.92 0.38 10.49
CA GLY A 20 0.70 -0.42 10.46
C GLY A 20 -0.61 0.36 10.53
N TYR A 21 -1.70 -0.35 10.20
CA TYR A 21 -3.06 0.16 10.13
C TYR A 21 -3.71 -0.01 11.51
N PRO A 22 -4.03 1.06 12.25
CA PRO A 22 -4.65 0.92 13.56
C PRO A 22 -5.91 0.07 13.51
N MET A 23 -5.93 -1.01 14.28
CA MET A 23 -7.04 -1.98 14.24
C MET A 23 -8.37 -1.35 14.69
N ARG A 24 -9.37 -1.38 13.80
CA ARG A 24 -10.75 -0.90 14.01
C ARG A 24 -11.71 -1.79 13.23
N ASP A 25 -12.98 -1.84 13.62
CA ASP A 25 -13.99 -2.57 12.83
C ASP A 25 -14.15 -1.98 11.41
N ASP A 26 -13.97 -0.66 11.25
CA ASP A 26 -13.93 -0.01 9.94
C ASP A 26 -12.80 -0.57 9.04
N LEU A 27 -11.64 -0.94 9.59
CA LEU A 27 -10.57 -1.61 8.84
C LEU A 27 -11.02 -3.01 8.42
N VAL A 28 -11.67 -3.76 9.31
CA VAL A 28 -12.19 -5.10 9.01
C VAL A 28 -13.22 -5.03 7.88
N ASP A 29 -14.09 -4.02 7.86
CA ASP A 29 -15.06 -3.81 6.78
C ASP A 29 -14.37 -3.47 5.46
N ILE A 30 -13.31 -2.65 5.48
CA ILE A 30 -12.47 -2.38 4.31
C ILE A 30 -11.84 -3.67 3.78
N LEU A 31 -11.33 -4.54 4.65
CA LEU A 31 -10.71 -5.80 4.24
C LEU A 31 -11.76 -6.76 3.63
N LYS A 32 -12.95 -6.86 4.22
CA LYS A 32 -14.08 -7.65 3.69
C LYS A 32 -14.51 -7.21 2.29
N GLU A 33 -14.42 -5.92 2.00
CA GLU A 33 -14.79 -5.38 0.69
C GLU A 33 -13.80 -5.75 -0.42
N ASN A 34 -12.52 -5.94 -0.07
CA ASN A 34 -11.43 -6.03 -1.03
C ASN A 34 -10.81 -7.43 -1.17
N PHE A 35 -10.98 -8.28 -0.16
CA PHE A 35 -10.44 -9.62 -0.11
C PHE A 35 -11.56 -10.66 -0.07
N THR A 36 -11.40 -11.73 -0.84
CA THR A 36 -12.07 -12.99 -0.52
C THR A 36 -11.42 -13.63 0.72
N PRO A 37 -12.09 -14.59 1.42
CA PRO A 37 -11.49 -15.26 2.57
C PRO A 37 -10.17 -15.97 2.24
N GLU A 38 -10.06 -16.57 1.05
CA GLU A 38 -8.84 -17.24 0.60
C GLU A 38 -7.71 -16.24 0.33
N GLU A 39 -8.02 -15.13 -0.33
CA GLU A 39 -7.05 -14.03 -0.53
C GLU A 39 -6.58 -13.44 0.80
N ALA A 40 -7.45 -13.34 1.79
CA ALA A 40 -7.09 -12.85 3.12
C ALA A 40 -6.15 -13.81 3.87
N GLU A 41 -6.34 -15.13 3.76
CA GLU A 41 -5.39 -16.12 4.30
C GLU A 41 -4.04 -16.04 3.58
N VAL A 42 -4.02 -15.83 2.26
CA VAL A 42 -2.76 -15.63 1.51
C VAL A 42 -2.06 -14.34 1.95
N ALA A 43 -2.79 -13.23 2.12
CA ALA A 43 -2.22 -11.98 2.60
C ALA A 43 -1.66 -12.11 4.04
N LEU A 44 -2.29 -12.91 4.88
CA LEU A 44 -1.79 -13.26 6.22
C LEU A 44 -0.47 -14.03 6.19
N ALA A 45 -0.25 -14.84 5.15
CA ALA A 45 0.99 -15.60 4.97
C ALA A 45 2.18 -14.71 4.55
N VAL A 46 1.93 -13.50 4.05
CA VAL A 46 2.99 -12.54 3.72
C VAL A 46 3.59 -11.99 5.02
N PRO A 47 4.91 -12.06 5.24
CA PRO A 47 5.55 -11.60 6.47
C PRO A 47 5.30 -10.13 6.78
N ASN A 48 5.05 -9.81 8.05
CA ASN A 48 4.96 -8.44 8.58
C ASN A 48 6.16 -8.05 9.46
N THR A 49 7.15 -8.92 9.57
CA THR A 49 8.35 -8.76 10.43
C THR A 49 9.62 -8.40 9.64
N VAL A 50 9.49 -8.14 8.34
CA VAL A 50 10.58 -7.71 7.46
C VAL A 50 10.69 -6.18 7.41
N ILE A 51 11.76 -5.67 6.80
CA ILE A 51 11.89 -4.23 6.55
C ILE A 51 10.69 -3.76 5.72
N PRO A 52 10.09 -2.58 6.00
CA PRO A 52 8.94 -2.09 5.25
C PRO A 52 9.16 -2.18 3.73
N LEU A 53 8.20 -2.82 3.03
CA LEU A 53 8.23 -3.07 1.58
C LEU A 53 9.36 -3.97 1.07
N GLN A 54 10.08 -4.68 1.96
CA GLN A 54 10.99 -5.74 1.55
C GLN A 54 10.19 -6.90 0.95
N ALA A 55 10.39 -7.13 -0.35
CA ALA A 55 9.73 -8.19 -1.08
C ALA A 55 10.33 -9.56 -0.69
N VAL A 56 9.46 -10.52 -0.40
CA VAL A 56 9.84 -11.92 -0.15
C VAL A 56 9.37 -12.82 -1.28
N GLY A 57 10.09 -13.90 -1.51
CA GLY A 57 9.76 -14.89 -2.54
C GLY A 57 8.54 -15.73 -2.18
N VAL A 58 7.92 -16.32 -3.20
CA VAL A 58 6.76 -17.21 -3.06
C VAL A 58 7.05 -18.37 -2.11
N ASP A 59 8.24 -18.96 -2.18
CA ASP A 59 8.62 -20.11 -1.36
C ASP A 59 8.74 -19.77 0.13
N GLU A 60 9.01 -18.51 0.47
CA GLU A 60 9.02 -18.05 1.86
C GLU A 60 7.59 -17.89 2.37
N ILE A 61 6.71 -17.26 1.59
CA ILE A 61 5.28 -17.12 1.91
C ILE A 61 4.62 -18.49 2.06
N ASN A 62 4.98 -19.45 1.21
CA ASN A 62 4.45 -20.81 1.22
C ASN A 62 4.81 -21.61 2.49
N ARG A 63 5.76 -21.15 3.31
CA ARG A 63 6.06 -21.79 4.61
C ARG A 63 4.98 -21.50 5.66
N ALA A 64 4.22 -20.43 5.48
CA ALA A 64 3.19 -19.99 6.41
C ALA A 64 1.78 -20.47 6.02
N ILE A 65 1.62 -21.07 4.84
CA ILE A 65 0.31 -21.50 4.32
C ILE A 65 0.44 -22.82 3.55
N ASP A 66 -0.51 -23.73 3.77
CA ASP A 66 -0.58 -25.00 3.05
C ASP A 66 -1.38 -24.85 1.75
N LEU A 67 -0.70 -24.36 0.70
CA LEU A 67 -1.27 -24.26 -0.65
C LEU A 67 -0.28 -24.81 -1.70
N PRO A 68 -0.81 -25.36 -2.81
CA PRO A 68 0.02 -25.61 -3.99
C PRO A 68 0.66 -24.30 -4.47
N ARG A 69 1.97 -24.37 -4.76
CA ARG A 69 2.78 -23.21 -5.16
C ARG A 69 2.18 -22.44 -6.35
N ASP A 70 1.70 -23.16 -7.37
CA ASP A 70 1.10 -22.56 -8.56
C ASP A 70 -0.20 -21.81 -8.26
N LYS A 71 -0.97 -22.29 -7.28
CA LYS A 71 -2.17 -21.61 -6.80
C LYS A 71 -1.82 -20.38 -5.97
N LEU A 72 -0.81 -20.49 -5.10
CA LEU A 72 -0.32 -19.36 -4.31
C LEU A 72 0.17 -18.22 -5.21
N GLU A 73 0.96 -18.52 -6.24
CA GLU A 73 1.44 -17.53 -7.21
C GLU A 73 0.31 -16.78 -7.89
N LYS A 74 -0.71 -17.50 -8.38
CA LYS A 74 -1.88 -16.88 -9.02
C LYS A 74 -2.63 -15.93 -8.09
N ILE A 75 -2.77 -16.29 -6.81
CA ILE A 75 -3.46 -15.45 -5.82
C ILE A 75 -2.61 -14.21 -5.50
N LEU A 76 -1.29 -14.37 -5.30
CA LEU A 76 -0.37 -13.26 -5.05
C LEU A 76 -0.36 -12.28 -6.23
N GLU A 77 -0.31 -12.78 -7.46
CA GLU A 77 -0.38 -11.97 -8.68
C GLU A 77 -1.72 -11.24 -8.79
N ALA A 78 -2.83 -11.93 -8.51
CA ALA A 78 -4.16 -11.31 -8.48
C ALA A 78 -4.24 -10.18 -7.45
N LEU A 79 -3.73 -10.40 -6.23
CA LEU A 79 -3.65 -9.39 -5.18
C LEU A 79 -2.78 -8.19 -5.58
N ALA A 80 -1.62 -8.43 -6.19
CA ALA A 80 -0.77 -7.38 -6.73
C ALA A 80 -1.47 -6.58 -7.84
N SER A 81 -2.17 -7.25 -8.77
CA SER A 81 -2.92 -6.60 -9.85
C SER A 81 -4.08 -5.72 -9.33
N LYS A 82 -4.67 -6.10 -8.20
CA LYS A 82 -5.68 -5.31 -7.46
C LYS A 82 -5.07 -4.14 -6.68
N GLY A 83 -3.74 -4.04 -6.60
CA GLY A 83 -3.04 -3.05 -5.79
C GLY A 83 -3.10 -3.32 -4.29
N LEU A 84 -3.32 -4.56 -3.87
CA LEU A 84 -3.41 -4.98 -2.47
C LEU A 84 -2.05 -5.41 -1.89
N LEU A 85 -1.13 -5.87 -2.74
CA LEU A 85 0.25 -6.18 -2.39
C LEU A 85 1.24 -5.31 -3.16
N TYR A 86 2.37 -5.03 -2.52
CA TYR A 86 3.54 -4.46 -3.17
C TYR A 86 4.27 -5.56 -3.95
N THR A 87 4.84 -5.21 -5.10
CA THR A 87 5.72 -6.09 -5.87
C THR A 87 7.11 -5.48 -5.96
N GLY A 88 8.13 -6.32 -5.83
CA GLY A 88 9.52 -5.90 -5.89
C GLY A 88 10.43 -7.04 -6.32
N VAL A 89 11.73 -6.78 -6.32
CA VAL A 89 12.76 -7.79 -6.57
C VAL A 89 13.32 -8.25 -5.23
N THR A 90 13.42 -9.56 -5.01
CA THR A 90 14.01 -10.16 -3.81
C THR A 90 15.54 -10.00 -3.81
N GLU A 91 16.19 -10.37 -2.71
CA GLU A 91 17.66 -10.39 -2.62
C GLU A 91 18.30 -11.32 -3.67
N ASP A 92 17.58 -12.38 -4.06
CA ASP A 92 18.02 -13.37 -5.07
C ASP A 92 17.76 -12.92 -6.51
N GLY A 93 17.17 -11.73 -6.73
CA GLY A 93 16.88 -11.21 -8.07
C GLY A 93 15.55 -11.66 -8.67
N GLU A 94 14.73 -12.39 -7.92
CA GLU A 94 13.45 -12.92 -8.37
C GLU A 94 12.28 -11.97 -8.02
N PRO A 95 11.12 -12.08 -8.70
CA PRO A 95 9.92 -11.36 -8.30
C PRO A 95 9.47 -11.76 -6.89
N GLY A 96 9.11 -10.77 -6.08
CA GLY A 96 8.62 -10.98 -4.72
C GLY A 96 7.47 -10.04 -4.36
N TYR A 97 6.89 -10.30 -3.19
CA TYR A 97 5.71 -9.61 -2.69
C TYR A 97 5.94 -9.08 -1.28
N ALA A 98 5.33 -7.94 -0.96
CA ALA A 98 5.30 -7.41 0.41
C ALA A 98 3.93 -6.82 0.75
N LEU A 99 3.66 -6.70 2.05
CA LEU A 99 2.51 -5.96 2.55
C LEU A 99 2.74 -4.45 2.41
N HIS A 100 1.74 -3.76 1.87
CA HIS A 100 1.72 -2.30 1.85
C HIS A 100 1.69 -1.71 3.25
N GLN A 101 2.28 -0.53 3.39
CA GLN A 101 2.32 0.21 4.64
C GLN A 101 1.30 1.35 4.61
N VAL A 102 0.85 1.81 5.78
CA VAL A 102 -0.04 2.98 5.83
C VAL A 102 0.63 4.18 5.17
N GLY A 103 -0.03 4.75 4.17
CA GLY A 103 0.47 5.87 3.38
C GLY A 103 1.44 5.48 2.25
N PHE A 104 1.69 4.18 2.05
CA PHE A 104 2.49 3.64 0.95
C PHE A 104 1.82 2.40 0.36
N GLY A 105 0.93 2.65 -0.61
CA GLY A 105 0.22 1.59 -1.32
C GLY A 105 -1.23 1.50 -0.88
N PHE A 106 -1.71 0.32 -0.48
CA PHE A 106 -3.07 0.18 0.04
C PHE A 106 -3.35 1.19 1.17
N PRO A 107 -4.50 1.88 1.18
CA PRO A 107 -5.57 1.87 0.19
C PRO A 107 -5.45 2.98 -0.88
N GLN A 108 -4.35 3.74 -0.93
CA GLN A 108 -4.12 4.77 -1.95
C GLN A 108 -4.08 4.20 -3.37
N THR A 109 -3.60 2.96 -3.52
CA THR A 109 -3.56 2.21 -4.79
C THR A 109 -4.91 2.18 -5.50
N PHE A 110 -6.02 2.20 -4.75
CA PHE A 110 -7.37 2.22 -5.32
C PHE A 110 -7.70 3.50 -6.09
N PHE A 111 -7.00 4.60 -5.82
CA PHE A 111 -7.27 5.90 -6.44
C PHE A 111 -6.24 6.30 -7.49
N TRP A 112 -5.14 5.56 -7.65
CA TRP A 112 -4.07 5.91 -8.59
C TRP A 112 -4.52 5.96 -10.05
N LYS A 113 -5.50 5.13 -10.42
CA LYS A 113 -6.06 5.16 -11.78
C LYS A 113 -6.92 6.40 -12.04
N GLY A 114 -7.33 7.14 -11.00
CA GLY A 114 -8.19 8.32 -11.13
C GLY A 114 -9.59 8.01 -11.69
N GLU A 115 -10.05 6.76 -11.55
CA GLU A 115 -11.32 6.31 -12.11
C GLU A 115 -12.50 6.66 -11.20
N ASP A 116 -13.63 7.04 -11.81
CA ASP A 116 -14.89 7.29 -11.10
C ASP A 116 -15.84 6.10 -11.25
N THR A 117 -15.66 5.08 -10.39
CA THR A 117 -16.48 3.86 -10.38
C THR A 117 -17.30 3.75 -9.09
N PRO A 118 -18.40 2.96 -9.07
CA PRO A 118 -19.14 2.70 -7.84
C PRO A 118 -18.26 2.17 -6.70
N HIS A 119 -17.30 1.30 -7.03
CA HIS A 119 -16.34 0.77 -6.07
C HIS A 119 -15.39 1.88 -5.57
N ALA A 120 -14.82 2.71 -6.46
CA ALA A 120 -13.94 3.82 -6.06
C ALA A 120 -14.65 4.82 -5.13
N ARG A 121 -15.91 5.18 -5.43
CA ARG A 121 -16.73 6.04 -4.55
C ARG A 121 -17.00 5.40 -3.19
N LYS A 122 -17.33 4.10 -3.16
CA LYS A 122 -17.54 3.36 -1.92
C LYS A 122 -16.25 3.32 -1.08
N MET A 123 -15.12 3.01 -1.71
CA MET A 123 -13.82 3.02 -1.06
C MET A 123 -13.45 4.40 -0.50
N ALA A 124 -13.67 5.47 -1.25
CA ALA A 124 -13.45 6.84 -0.76
C ALA A 124 -14.25 7.13 0.53
N GLY A 125 -15.52 6.71 0.58
CA GLY A 125 -16.36 6.85 1.76
C GLY A 125 -15.87 6.03 2.96
N MET A 126 -15.52 4.76 2.75
CA MET A 126 -15.01 3.86 3.80
C MET A 126 -13.70 4.39 4.39
N LEU A 127 -12.80 4.90 3.56
CA LEU A 127 -11.52 5.44 3.99
C LEU A 127 -11.65 6.78 4.70
N ALA A 128 -12.55 7.67 4.24
CA ALA A 128 -12.83 8.91 4.93
C ALA A 128 -13.39 8.66 6.35
N LYS A 129 -14.15 7.58 6.53
CA LYS A 129 -14.63 7.14 7.85
C LYS A 129 -13.50 6.59 8.71
N TYR A 130 -12.68 5.70 8.15
CA TYR A 130 -11.58 5.05 8.87
C TYR A 130 -10.49 6.05 9.29
N PHE A 131 -9.99 6.89 8.37
CA PHE A 131 -8.94 7.88 8.63
C PHE A 131 -9.45 9.17 9.27
N ASN A 132 -10.17 9.03 10.39
CA ASN A 132 -10.50 10.16 11.26
C ASN A 132 -9.25 10.67 12.01
N ARG A 133 -9.38 11.82 12.69
CA ARG A 133 -8.27 12.48 13.42
C ARG A 133 -7.51 11.53 14.37
N LYS A 134 -8.21 10.60 15.03
CA LYS A 134 -7.60 9.66 15.98
C LYS A 134 -6.76 8.62 15.25
N VAL A 135 -7.36 7.93 14.27
CA VAL A 135 -6.67 6.89 13.48
C VAL A 135 -5.49 7.49 12.71
N THR A 136 -5.66 8.65 12.09
CA THR A 136 -4.57 9.32 11.37
C THR A 136 -3.42 9.72 12.29
N ARG A 137 -3.71 10.22 13.50
CA ARG A 137 -2.66 10.51 14.49
C ARG A 137 -1.94 9.24 14.94
N GLU A 138 -2.68 8.17 15.20
CA GLU A 138 -2.15 6.87 15.62
C GLU A 138 -1.27 6.25 14.54
N ALA A 139 -1.68 6.30 13.27
CA ALA A 139 -0.92 5.73 12.16
C ALA A 139 0.36 6.52 11.83
N PHE A 140 0.29 7.85 11.77
CA PHE A 140 1.39 8.69 11.27
C PHE A 140 2.22 9.36 12.38
N SER A 141 1.75 9.31 13.63
CA SER A 141 2.43 9.93 14.77
C SER A 141 2.11 9.20 16.09
N PRO A 142 2.31 7.86 16.15
CA PRO A 142 2.01 7.09 17.36
C PRO A 142 2.94 7.45 18.52
N SER A 143 4.18 7.83 18.20
CA SER A 143 5.22 8.10 19.20
C SER A 143 6.00 9.38 18.87
N GLU A 144 6.91 9.74 19.78
CA GLU A 144 7.87 10.84 19.61
C GLU A 144 8.79 10.58 18.42
N THR A 145 9.32 9.36 18.31
CA THR A 145 10.11 8.91 17.16
C THR A 145 9.21 8.75 15.94
N LYS A 146 9.53 9.48 14.87
CA LYS A 146 8.81 9.39 13.60
C LYS A 146 9.45 8.32 12.72
N PRO A 147 8.66 7.52 11.97
CA PRO A 147 9.21 6.57 10.99
C PRO A 147 9.90 7.29 9.82
N TYR A 148 9.66 8.60 9.67
CA TYR A 148 10.27 9.44 8.66
C TYR A 148 11.38 10.28 9.26
N ARG A 149 12.54 10.27 8.61
CA ARG A 149 13.61 11.22 8.87
C ARG A 149 13.67 12.23 7.74
N TYR A 150 13.54 13.51 8.07
CA TYR A 150 13.88 14.57 7.13
C TYR A 150 15.39 14.56 6.92
N ILE A 151 15.83 14.24 5.69
CA ILE A 151 17.22 14.36 5.26
C ILE A 151 17.30 15.64 4.43
N PRO A 152 17.78 16.76 4.98
CA PRO A 152 18.04 17.93 4.16
C PRO A 152 19.14 17.57 3.18
N VAL A 153 18.81 17.52 1.89
CA VAL A 153 19.82 17.65 0.85
C VAL A 153 20.30 19.10 1.00
N GLY A 154 21.56 19.31 1.37
CA GLY A 154 22.19 20.64 1.43
C GLY A 154 22.37 21.26 0.04
N ARG A 155 21.32 21.17 -0.77
CA ARG A 155 21.21 21.64 -2.13
C ARG A 155 20.13 22.70 -2.13
N THR A 156 20.52 23.92 -2.44
CA THR A 156 19.60 24.97 -2.80
C THR A 156 19.28 24.75 -4.27
N LEU A 157 17.99 24.60 -4.62
CA LEU A 157 17.59 24.82 -6.00
C LEU A 157 17.87 26.30 -6.27
N GLU A 158 18.63 26.60 -7.32
CA GLU A 158 18.66 27.98 -7.81
C GLU A 158 17.23 28.30 -8.24
N ALA A 159 16.56 29.14 -7.45
CA ALA A 159 15.24 29.64 -7.76
C ALA A 159 15.39 30.68 -8.87
N ASP A 160 15.94 30.28 -10.02
CA ASP A 160 15.71 31.01 -11.25
C ASP A 160 14.21 31.18 -11.41
N LEU A 161 13.81 32.33 -11.95
CA LEU A 161 12.42 32.76 -12.11
C LEU A 161 11.50 31.59 -12.52
N GLN A 162 10.78 31.04 -11.55
CA GLN A 162 9.68 30.12 -11.83
C GLN A 162 8.54 30.95 -12.41
N ALA A 163 8.49 31.04 -13.73
CA ALA A 163 7.42 31.73 -14.42
C ALA A 163 6.12 30.89 -14.32
N VAL A 164 5.04 31.52 -13.87
CA VAL A 164 3.70 30.92 -13.93
C VAL A 164 3.18 31.10 -15.36
N TYR A 165 3.27 30.05 -16.17
CA TYR A 165 2.78 30.07 -17.54
C TYR A 165 1.27 29.84 -17.61
N PRO A 166 0.54 30.59 -18.47
CA PRO A 166 -0.82 30.24 -18.82
C PRO A 166 -0.91 28.84 -19.44
N TYR A 167 -2.05 28.17 -19.27
CA TYR A 167 -2.29 26.80 -19.77
C TYR A 167 -1.82 26.57 -21.22
N HIS A 168 -2.10 27.52 -22.12
CA HIS A 168 -1.74 27.40 -23.55
C HIS A 168 -0.23 27.42 -23.82
N MET A 169 0.56 28.04 -22.94
CA MET A 169 2.03 28.07 -23.04
C MET A 169 2.68 26.79 -22.51
N MET A 170 1.98 26.05 -21.64
CA MET A 170 2.51 24.82 -21.03
C MET A 170 2.78 23.72 -22.06
N LYS A 171 2.00 23.69 -23.16
CA LYS A 171 2.23 22.73 -24.26
C LYS A 171 3.65 22.84 -24.82
N THR A 172 4.11 24.08 -25.08
CA THR A 172 5.47 24.33 -25.59
C THR A 172 6.54 23.90 -24.60
N VAL A 173 6.31 24.13 -23.30
CA VAL A 173 7.24 23.70 -22.22
C VAL A 173 7.36 22.17 -22.19
N ILE A 174 6.23 21.46 -22.28
CA ILE A 174 6.19 19.99 -22.32
C ILE A 174 6.90 19.46 -23.58
N ASP A 175 6.61 20.03 -24.75
CA ASP A 175 7.19 19.59 -26.02
C ASP A 175 8.72 19.78 -26.06
N GLN A 176 9.26 20.72 -25.28
CA GLN A 176 10.70 21.03 -25.19
C GLN A 176 11.41 20.32 -24.03
N ALA A 177 10.68 19.66 -23.13
CA ALA A 177 11.28 19.01 -21.98
C ALA A 177 11.95 17.68 -22.38
N GLU A 178 13.24 17.54 -22.09
CA GLU A 178 13.97 16.27 -22.27
C GLU A 178 13.63 15.25 -21.18
N VAL A 179 13.30 15.71 -19.98
CA VAL A 179 12.87 14.90 -18.84
C VAL A 179 11.76 15.63 -18.10
N ILE A 180 10.65 14.93 -17.85
CA ILE A 180 9.62 15.35 -16.91
C ILE A 180 9.74 14.39 -15.72
N ALA A 181 10.37 14.86 -14.65
CA ALA A 181 10.58 14.11 -13.41
C ALA A 181 9.56 14.50 -12.35
#